data_AF-A0A847BGW8-F1
#
_entry.id   AF-A0A847BGW8-F1
#
_cell.length_a   1.000
_cell.length_b   1.000
_cell.length_c   1.000
_cell.angle_alpha   90.00
_cell.angle_beta   90.00
_cell.angle_gamma   90.00
#
_symmetry.space_group_name_H-M   'P 1'
#
loop_
_entity.id
_entity.type
_entity.pdbx_description
1 polymer ?
#
loop_
_entity_poly.entity_id
_entity_poly.type
_entity_poly.pdbx_seq_one_letter_code
_entity_poly.pdbx_strand_id
1 'polypeptide(L)'
;MAMHQRWTLHVERFARFQQADIELRPLTLFVGENNSGKSYMATLLWGVLALGRTLFPAGAPSTKAYENCQECLMKLVHGAVGKLYDSARQPEVALTNADQQCFIDWFNELLQQNRNKLAARLFGSDTITIGRLSLEDYQRHKPLRIKLEASSTPGRMSARAEHIIRLPLLEEEHWLRGPDLYRAVCMITWKLVAGEISAPLFGPRSATRRSDGEPLFLPASRTGFMLTYRSLVGDALSLFDAGLDEESSTVSEFTLPVVRFLQALAESGKKRGALHAEQGVWLEQELLKGQVEQSIHGALPSYHYVAEGRNSRRLPMYLTSSLVAELTPIVHFLKHKPTYRSIFIEEPEAHLHPKAQRLMARALVRLVNDGLPIIATTHGDTLFQ
;
A
#
# COMPACT_ATOMS: atom_id res chain seq x y z
N MET A 1 -3.89 -6.16 15.47
CA MET A 1 -4.11 -4.93 14.67
C MET A 1 -3.07 -4.90 13.59
N ALA A 2 -3.44 -4.65 12.34
CA ALA A 2 -2.49 -4.59 11.23
C ALA A 2 -1.65 -3.30 11.17
N MET A 3 -2.14 -2.22 11.79
CA MET A 3 -1.43 -0.94 11.85
C MET A 3 -0.86 -0.72 13.24
N HIS A 4 0.46 -0.81 13.37
CA HIS A 4 1.19 -0.65 14.63
C HIS A 4 1.90 0.69 14.74
N GLN A 5 2.25 1.27 13.60
CA GLN A 5 2.78 2.62 13.46
C GLN A 5 1.65 3.64 13.31
N ARG A 6 1.87 4.84 13.81
CA ARG A 6 1.06 6.03 13.60
C ARG A 6 1.99 7.17 13.20
N TRP A 7 1.54 7.97 12.25
CA TRP A 7 2.19 9.20 11.83
C TRP A 7 1.16 10.08 11.13
N THR A 8 1.45 11.36 11.10
CA THR A 8 0.67 12.40 10.44
C THR A 8 1.35 12.73 9.11
N LEU A 9 0.65 12.59 7.97
CA LEU A 9 1.14 13.14 6.72
C LEU A 9 0.91 14.65 6.74
N HIS A 10 1.99 15.41 6.80
CA HIS A 10 1.98 16.85 6.70
C HIS A 10 2.26 17.28 5.25
N VAL A 11 1.39 18.14 4.71
CA VAL A 11 1.49 18.64 3.34
C VAL A 11 1.25 20.13 3.30
N GLU A 12 2.10 20.88 2.58
CA GLU A 12 1.88 22.30 2.28
C GLU A 12 1.86 22.56 0.77
N ARG A 13 1.02 23.49 0.34
CA ARG A 13 0.87 23.95 -1.06
C ARG A 13 0.72 22.78 -2.03
N PHE A 14 -0.35 22.02 -1.86
CA PHE A 14 -0.69 20.87 -2.71
C PHE A 14 -2.15 20.91 -3.14
N ALA A 15 -2.41 20.91 -4.44
CA ALA A 15 -3.75 21.00 -5.02
C ALA A 15 -4.53 22.20 -4.44
N ARG A 16 -5.60 21.94 -3.68
CA ARG A 16 -6.43 22.97 -3.02
C ARG A 16 -6.03 23.26 -1.57
N PHE A 17 -5.03 22.57 -1.05
CA PHE A 17 -4.59 22.69 0.34
C PHE A 17 -3.40 23.63 0.43
N GLN A 18 -3.56 24.72 1.20
CA GLN A 18 -2.41 25.51 1.64
C GLN A 18 -1.57 24.73 2.65
N GLN A 19 -2.26 24.04 3.57
CA GLN A 19 -1.68 23.12 4.54
C GLN A 19 -2.71 22.04 4.89
N ALA A 20 -2.27 20.81 5.15
CA ALA A 20 -3.11 19.73 5.65
C ALA A 20 -2.28 18.72 6.47
N ASP A 21 -2.87 18.23 7.55
CA ASP A 21 -2.32 17.22 8.46
C ASP A 21 -3.26 16.02 8.52
N ILE A 22 -2.76 14.84 8.15
CA ILE A 22 -3.59 13.63 8.04
C ILE A 22 -3.01 12.53 8.91
N GLU A 23 -3.64 12.32 10.06
CA GLU A 23 -3.29 11.20 10.92
C GLU A 23 -3.80 9.88 10.31
N LEU A 24 -2.88 8.98 9.97
CA LEU A 24 -3.25 7.70 9.40
C LEU A 24 -3.78 6.75 10.49
N ARG A 25 -5.02 6.29 10.32
CA ARG A 25 -5.69 5.33 11.20
C ARG A 25 -6.22 4.11 10.41
N PRO A 26 -6.51 2.97 11.06
CA PRO A 26 -7.04 1.78 10.38
C PRO A 26 -8.29 2.06 9.54
N LEU A 27 -9.14 2.99 9.98
CA LEU A 27 -10.19 3.60 9.16
C LEU A 27 -9.89 5.10 9.08
N THR A 28 -9.60 5.61 7.89
CA THR A 28 -9.37 7.04 7.62
C THR A 28 -10.36 7.51 6.57
N LEU A 29 -11.16 8.54 6.90
CA LEU A 29 -12.21 9.05 6.02
C LEU A 29 -11.95 10.50 5.64
N PHE A 30 -11.90 10.77 4.34
CA PHE A 30 -11.95 12.12 3.80
C PHE A 30 -13.40 12.46 3.47
N VAL A 31 -14.01 13.33 4.27
CA VAL A 31 -15.40 13.78 4.11
C VAL A 31 -15.42 15.23 3.66
N GLY A 32 -16.30 15.57 2.73
CA GLY A 32 -16.54 16.96 2.32
C GLY A 32 -17.11 17.06 0.91
N GLU A 33 -17.42 18.27 0.48
CA GLU A 33 -18.04 18.54 -0.83
C GLU A 33 -17.19 18.08 -2.01
N ASN A 34 -17.81 17.89 -3.17
CA ASN A 34 -17.10 17.66 -4.41
C ASN A 34 -16.14 18.80 -4.71
N ASN A 35 -15.04 18.50 -5.41
CA ASN A 35 -14.03 19.49 -5.77
C ASN A 35 -13.23 20.07 -4.59
N SER A 36 -13.29 19.51 -3.38
CA SER A 36 -12.48 19.96 -2.22
C SER A 36 -11.03 19.43 -2.21
N GLY A 37 -10.66 18.54 -3.14
CA GLY A 37 -9.31 17.97 -3.21
C GLY A 37 -9.13 16.61 -2.52
N LYS A 38 -10.19 15.98 -2.00
CA LYS A 38 -10.16 14.66 -1.34
C LYS A 38 -9.44 13.59 -2.17
N SER A 39 -9.78 13.49 -3.46
CA SER A 39 -9.18 12.54 -4.40
C SER A 39 -7.69 12.76 -4.60
N TYR A 40 -7.24 14.02 -4.64
CA TYR A 40 -5.82 14.35 -4.74
C TYR A 40 -5.08 13.91 -3.48
N MET A 41 -5.68 14.14 -2.32
CA MET A 41 -5.08 13.77 -1.04
C MET A 41 -5.02 12.24 -0.84
N ALA A 42 -6.11 11.53 -1.15
CA ALA A 42 -6.13 10.07 -1.14
C ALA A 42 -5.10 9.49 -2.11
N THR A 43 -4.95 10.09 -3.30
CA THR A 43 -3.95 9.71 -4.31
C THR A 43 -2.52 9.93 -3.80
N LEU A 44 -2.24 11.06 -3.17
CA LEU A 44 -0.93 11.37 -2.59
C LEU A 44 -0.57 10.38 -1.48
N LEU A 45 -1.48 10.15 -0.53
CA LEU A 45 -1.27 9.21 0.57
C LEU A 45 -1.09 7.78 0.06
N TRP A 46 -1.89 7.35 -0.93
CA TRP A 46 -1.68 6.09 -1.64
C TRP A 46 -0.29 6.04 -2.26
N GLY A 47 0.15 7.12 -2.90
CA GLY A 47 1.46 7.23 -3.54
C GLY A 47 2.63 7.09 -2.57
N VAL A 48 2.56 7.72 -1.40
CA VAL A 48 3.55 7.55 -0.33
C VAL A 48 3.66 6.07 0.09
N LEU A 49 2.52 5.38 0.24
CA LEU A 49 2.53 3.97 0.63
C LEU A 49 2.93 3.02 -0.51
N ALA A 50 2.50 3.27 -1.74
CA ALA A 50 2.73 2.38 -2.88
C ALA A 50 4.12 2.57 -3.50
N LEU A 51 4.61 3.81 -3.54
CA LEU A 51 5.87 4.20 -4.19
C LEU A 51 6.97 4.62 -3.21
N GLY A 52 6.68 4.79 -1.91
CA GLY A 52 7.70 5.22 -0.93
C GLY A 52 8.96 4.35 -0.92
N ARG A 53 8.80 3.05 -1.18
CA ARG A 53 9.92 2.10 -1.34
C ARG A 53 10.85 2.38 -2.53
N THR A 54 10.40 3.15 -3.53
CA THR A 54 11.21 3.54 -4.69
C THR A 54 11.92 4.87 -4.49
N LEU A 55 11.77 5.52 -3.33
CA LEU A 55 12.45 6.77 -3.00
C LEU A 55 13.87 6.56 -2.47
N PHE A 56 14.18 5.35 -2.02
CA PHE A 56 15.53 4.99 -1.58
C PHE A 56 16.51 5.05 -2.77
N PRO A 57 17.64 5.76 -2.64
CA PRO A 57 18.65 5.81 -3.70
C PRO A 57 19.23 4.43 -4.04
N ALA A 58 19.89 4.30 -5.21
CA ALA A 58 20.52 3.04 -5.60
C ALA A 58 21.70 2.64 -4.70
N GLY A 59 22.34 3.61 -4.04
CA GLY A 59 23.45 3.40 -3.11
C GLY A 59 23.36 4.31 -1.89
N ALA A 60 24.23 4.06 -0.91
CA ALA A 60 24.31 4.85 0.32
C ALA A 60 24.58 6.34 -0.01
N PRO A 61 23.68 7.27 0.36
CA PRO A 61 23.94 8.70 0.19
C PRO A 61 24.94 9.20 1.25
N SER A 62 25.46 10.42 1.09
CA SER A 62 26.33 11.10 2.06
C SER A 62 25.60 12.22 2.79
N THR A 63 24.29 12.04 3.06
CA THR A 63 23.49 13.06 3.75
C THR A 63 23.56 12.84 5.25
N LYS A 64 23.52 13.95 6.01
CA LYS A 64 23.59 13.90 7.48
C LYS A 64 22.48 13.04 8.10
N ALA A 65 21.27 13.06 7.53
CA ALA A 65 20.17 12.24 8.01
C ALA A 65 20.44 10.74 7.85
N TYR A 66 21.05 10.33 6.74
CA TYR A 66 21.46 8.95 6.52
C TYR A 66 22.64 8.55 7.42
N GLU A 67 23.66 9.41 7.54
CA GLU A 67 24.81 9.16 8.44
C GLU A 67 24.34 8.94 9.89
N ASN A 68 23.39 9.75 10.36
CA ASN A 68 22.76 9.57 11.68
C ASN A 68 22.07 8.19 11.81
N CYS A 69 21.40 7.71 10.75
CA CYS A 69 20.79 6.37 10.74
C CYS A 69 21.85 5.27 10.84
N GLN A 70 22.97 5.43 10.13
CA GLN A 70 24.08 4.49 10.19
C GLN A 70 24.67 4.44 11.60
N GLU A 71 25.04 5.60 12.17
CA GLU A 71 25.58 5.70 13.52
C GLU A 71 24.63 5.12 14.57
N CYS A 72 23.33 5.44 14.47
CA CYS A 72 22.27 4.91 15.33
C CYS A 72 22.23 3.37 15.27
N LEU A 73 22.11 2.80 14.07
CA LEU A 73 22.08 1.34 13.90
C LEU A 73 23.36 0.69 14.42
N MET A 74 24.51 1.28 14.14
CA MET A 74 25.80 0.77 14.58
C MET A 74 25.91 0.75 16.10
N LYS A 75 25.51 1.83 16.78
CA LYS A 75 25.50 1.89 18.24
C LYS A 75 24.57 0.82 18.85
N LEU A 76 23.38 0.64 18.29
CA LEU A 76 22.41 -0.36 18.75
C LEU A 76 22.95 -1.79 18.61
N VAL A 77 23.54 -2.11 17.45
CA VAL A 77 24.08 -3.44 17.17
C VAL A 77 25.29 -3.73 18.07
N HIS A 78 26.25 -2.82 18.19
CA HIS A 78 27.41 -3.01 19.08
C HIS A 78 26.97 -3.21 20.54
N GLY A 79 26.02 -2.41 21.02
CA GLY A 79 25.46 -2.56 22.37
C GLY A 79 24.72 -3.88 22.59
N ALA A 80 24.07 -4.43 21.55
CA ALA A 80 23.40 -5.72 21.61
C ALA A 80 24.40 -6.90 21.62
N VAL A 81 25.47 -6.81 20.83
CA VAL A 81 26.53 -7.83 20.77
C VAL A 81 27.39 -7.82 22.05
N GLY A 82 27.64 -6.67 22.67
CA GLY A 82 28.33 -6.62 23.96
C GLY A 82 27.64 -7.47 25.04
N LYS A 83 26.31 -7.53 25.02
CA LYS A 83 25.49 -8.30 26.00
C LYS A 83 25.44 -9.81 25.73
N LEU A 84 25.88 -10.26 24.56
CA LEU A 84 25.98 -11.70 24.22
C LEU A 84 27.07 -12.38 25.06
N TYR A 85 28.19 -11.69 25.30
CA TYR A 85 29.26 -12.19 26.15
C TYR A 85 28.81 -12.46 27.59
N ASP A 86 27.77 -11.75 28.05
CA ASP A 86 27.22 -11.89 29.40
C ASP A 86 26.01 -12.85 29.49
N SER A 87 25.41 -13.28 28.37
CA SER A 87 24.19 -14.10 28.40
C SER A 87 24.02 -15.05 27.20
N ALA A 88 23.61 -16.30 27.45
CA ALA A 88 23.42 -17.34 26.43
C ALA A 88 22.18 -17.14 25.51
N ARG A 89 21.68 -15.91 25.34
CA ARG A 89 20.52 -15.60 24.49
C ARG A 89 20.98 -14.90 23.20
N GLN A 90 20.23 -15.13 22.12
CA GLN A 90 20.42 -14.39 20.87
C GLN A 90 20.25 -12.88 21.12
N PRO A 91 21.13 -12.02 20.57
CA PRO A 91 21.13 -10.59 20.82
C PRO A 91 19.90 -9.96 20.16
N GLU A 92 19.15 -9.20 20.94
CA GLU A 92 17.97 -8.47 20.48
C GLU A 92 17.93 -7.09 21.14
N VAL A 93 17.63 -6.07 20.35
CA VAL A 93 17.53 -4.68 20.81
C VAL A 93 16.23 -4.05 20.33
N ALA A 94 15.53 -3.37 21.23
CA ALA A 94 14.35 -2.57 20.88
C ALA A 94 14.79 -1.16 20.54
N LEU A 95 14.26 -0.59 19.45
CA LEU A 95 14.49 0.80 19.10
C LEU A 95 13.71 1.70 20.05
N THR A 96 14.37 2.69 20.64
CA THR A 96 13.72 3.77 21.39
C THR A 96 12.97 4.70 20.45
N ASN A 97 12.20 5.66 20.99
CA ASN A 97 11.53 6.67 20.16
C ASN A 97 12.55 7.55 19.43
N ALA A 98 13.66 7.90 20.08
CA ALA A 98 14.73 8.67 19.47
C ALA A 98 15.41 7.89 18.33
N ASP A 99 15.67 6.59 18.53
CA ASP A 99 16.25 5.75 17.48
C ASP A 99 15.32 5.67 16.25
N GLN A 100 14.01 5.49 16.49
CA GLN A 100 13.01 5.45 15.43
C GLN A 100 12.94 6.78 14.67
N GLN A 101 13.00 7.91 15.40
CA GLN A 101 12.94 9.24 14.80
C GLN A 101 14.08 9.48 13.80
N CYS A 102 15.30 9.02 14.08
CA CYS A 102 16.42 9.13 13.14
C CYS A 102 16.07 8.56 11.75
N PHE A 103 15.43 7.38 11.70
CA PHE A 103 15.03 6.77 10.43
C PHE A 103 13.87 7.50 9.75
N ILE A 104 12.92 8.03 10.53
CA ILE A 104 11.82 8.84 10.01
C ILE A 104 12.34 10.16 9.43
N ASP A 105 13.31 10.81 10.07
CA ASP A 105 13.94 12.03 9.57
C ASP A 105 14.62 11.81 8.23
N TRP A 106 15.32 10.68 8.07
CA TRP A 106 15.90 10.33 6.77
C TRP A 106 14.82 10.06 5.71
N PHE A 107 13.72 9.39 6.05
CA PHE A 107 12.62 9.22 5.10
C PHE A 107 11.96 10.55 4.73
N ASN A 108 11.85 11.49 5.66
CA ASN A 108 11.35 12.85 5.40
C ASN A 108 12.27 13.64 4.47
N GLU A 109 13.59 13.49 4.62
CA GLU A 109 14.55 14.05 3.67
C GLU A 109 14.30 13.50 2.25
N LEU A 110 14.15 12.19 2.11
CA LEU A 110 13.85 11.54 0.82
C LEU A 110 12.50 11.99 0.25
N LEU A 111 11.45 12.06 1.06
CA LEU A 111 10.13 12.55 0.67
C LEU A 111 10.20 13.99 0.17
N GLN A 112 10.83 14.87 0.94
CA GLN A 112 10.92 16.28 0.61
C GLN A 112 11.73 16.49 -0.69
N GLN A 113 12.83 15.78 -0.88
CA GLN A 113 13.63 15.84 -2.11
C GLN A 113 12.86 15.34 -3.33
N ASN A 114 12.05 14.28 -3.17
CA ASN A 114 11.35 13.62 -4.29
C ASN A 114 9.89 14.04 -4.47
N ARG A 115 9.35 14.96 -3.65
CA ARG A 115 7.91 15.30 -3.61
C ARG A 115 7.29 15.64 -4.97
N ASN A 116 8.00 16.40 -5.80
CA ASN A 116 7.52 16.79 -7.14
C ASN A 116 7.67 15.65 -8.15
N LYS A 117 8.75 14.85 -8.10
CA LYS A 117 8.89 13.63 -8.91
C LYS A 117 7.79 12.63 -8.56
N LEU A 118 7.45 12.51 -7.27
CA LEU A 118 6.33 11.71 -6.79
C LEU A 118 5.00 12.24 -7.34
N ALA A 119 4.72 13.54 -7.19
CA ALA A 119 3.49 14.15 -7.71
C ALA A 119 3.35 13.97 -9.24
N ALA A 120 4.39 14.28 -10.00
CA ALA A 120 4.42 14.09 -11.45
C ALA A 120 4.09 12.65 -11.85
N ARG A 121 4.70 11.67 -11.16
CA ARG A 121 4.45 10.25 -11.39
C ARG A 121 3.04 9.82 -11.01
N LEU A 122 2.45 10.39 -9.96
CA LEU A 122 1.10 10.04 -9.52
C LEU A 122 0.02 10.58 -10.45
N PHE A 123 0.20 11.79 -10.94
CA PHE A 123 -0.83 12.50 -11.72
C PHE A 123 -0.55 12.53 -13.22
N GLY A 124 0.59 12.01 -13.68
CA GLY A 124 0.99 12.07 -15.09
C GLY A 124 1.26 13.49 -15.58
N SER A 125 1.58 14.42 -14.68
CA SER A 125 1.74 15.84 -14.99
C SER A 125 2.68 16.55 -14.04
N ASP A 126 3.66 17.28 -14.58
CA ASP A 126 4.57 18.14 -13.81
C ASP A 126 3.91 19.42 -13.28
N THR A 127 2.66 19.69 -13.66
CA THR A 127 1.92 20.89 -13.21
C THR A 127 1.52 20.80 -11.74
N ILE A 128 1.36 19.59 -11.21
CA ILE A 128 0.97 19.37 -9.82
C ILE A 128 2.24 19.29 -8.98
N THR A 129 2.45 20.30 -8.16
CA THR A 129 3.61 20.42 -7.27
C THR A 129 3.19 20.36 -5.82
N ILE A 130 4.16 20.05 -4.96
CA ILE A 130 4.00 20.02 -3.51
C ILE A 130 5.04 20.97 -2.91
N GLY A 131 4.62 21.87 -2.02
CA GLY A 131 5.53 22.77 -1.32
C GLY A 131 6.38 22.04 -0.28
N ARG A 132 5.71 21.32 0.62
CA ARG A 132 6.31 20.52 1.70
C ARG A 132 5.58 19.19 1.83
N LEU A 133 6.35 18.12 2.08
CA LEU A 133 5.83 16.78 2.32
C LEU A 133 6.67 16.10 3.41
N SER A 134 6.07 15.78 4.55
CA SER A 134 6.74 15.11 5.68
C SER A 134 5.79 14.17 6.43
N LEU A 135 6.37 13.20 7.14
CA LEU A 135 5.73 12.39 8.16
C LEU A 135 6.07 12.97 9.54
N GLU A 136 5.05 13.35 10.29
CA GLU A 136 5.17 13.98 11.61
C GLU A 136 4.50 13.10 12.68
N ASP A 137 4.71 13.43 13.96
CA ASP A 137 4.11 12.73 15.10
C ASP A 137 4.26 11.20 15.08
N TYR A 138 5.44 10.71 14.67
CA TYR A 138 5.67 9.27 14.57
C TYR A 138 5.58 8.58 15.94
N GLN A 139 4.74 7.55 16.00
CA GLN A 139 4.58 6.72 17.19
C GLN A 139 4.38 5.25 16.79
N ARG A 140 4.71 4.35 17.71
CA ARG A 140 4.45 2.92 17.52
C ARG A 140 3.92 2.30 18.80
N HIS A 141 2.85 1.52 18.70
CA HIS A 141 2.23 0.89 19.87
C HIS A 141 3.16 -0.14 20.55
N LYS A 142 3.94 -0.88 19.74
CA LYS A 142 5.01 -1.75 20.23
C LYS A 142 6.31 -1.38 19.50
N PRO A 143 7.42 -1.18 20.22
CA PRO A 143 8.68 -0.79 19.61
C PRO A 143 9.13 -1.84 18.61
N LEU A 144 9.75 -1.38 17.52
CA LEU A 144 10.38 -2.26 16.55
C LEU A 144 11.65 -2.85 17.18
N ARG A 145 11.89 -4.14 17.01
CA ARG A 145 13.06 -4.83 17.54
C ARG A 145 13.96 -5.32 16.42
N ILE A 146 15.26 -5.21 16.62
CA ILE A 146 16.28 -5.83 15.78
C ILE A 146 16.76 -7.07 16.50
N LYS A 147 16.60 -8.22 15.85
CA LYS A 147 17.11 -9.50 16.31
C LYS A 147 18.29 -9.89 15.43
N LEU A 148 19.47 -10.11 16.02
CA LEU A 148 20.62 -10.61 15.28
C LEU A 148 20.63 -12.14 15.38
N GLU A 149 20.70 -12.79 14.24
CA GLU A 149 20.70 -14.25 14.15
C GLU A 149 22.02 -14.72 13.56
N ALA A 150 22.69 -15.65 14.25
CA ALA A 150 23.88 -16.30 13.74
C ALA A 150 23.52 -16.99 12.41
N SER A 151 24.18 -16.58 11.33
CA SER A 151 23.90 -17.09 10.00
C SER A 151 25.19 -17.58 9.37
N SER A 152 25.22 -18.85 8.98
CA SER A 152 26.29 -19.42 8.16
C SER A 152 26.25 -18.91 6.71
N THR A 153 25.18 -18.20 6.32
CA THR A 153 25.01 -17.63 4.99
C THR A 153 24.90 -16.10 5.08
N PRO A 154 25.83 -15.33 4.49
CA PRO A 154 25.71 -13.88 4.35
C PRO A 154 24.43 -13.54 3.57
N GLY A 155 23.61 -12.62 4.08
CA GLY A 155 22.56 -11.96 3.27
C GLY A 155 21.09 -12.27 3.57
N ARG A 156 20.72 -13.09 4.56
CA ARG A 156 19.29 -13.29 4.92
C ARG A 156 18.79 -12.25 5.93
N MET A 157 18.65 -11.02 5.47
CA MET A 157 17.82 -10.02 6.14
C MET A 157 16.33 -10.34 5.99
N SER A 158 15.52 -10.08 7.01
CA SER A 158 14.07 -10.27 6.93
C SER A 158 13.30 -9.29 7.79
N ALA A 159 12.30 -8.65 7.19
CA ALA A 159 11.33 -7.78 7.86
C ALA A 159 9.90 -8.34 7.79
N ARG A 160 9.74 -9.67 7.70
CA ARG A 160 8.41 -10.32 7.57
C ARG A 160 7.60 -10.34 8.87
N ALA A 161 8.26 -10.33 10.02
CA ALA A 161 7.56 -10.32 11.31
C ALA A 161 7.10 -8.91 11.66
N GLU A 162 5.94 -8.77 12.31
CA GLU A 162 5.29 -7.48 12.55
C GLU A 162 6.17 -6.48 13.35
N HIS A 163 6.86 -6.99 14.37
CA HIS A 163 7.64 -6.18 15.31
C HIS A 163 9.13 -6.49 15.31
N ILE A 164 9.60 -7.37 14.41
CA ILE A 164 10.98 -7.85 14.43
C ILE A 164 11.58 -7.76 13.04
N ILE A 165 12.73 -7.11 12.97
CA ILE A 165 13.66 -7.19 11.84
C ILE A 165 14.79 -8.13 12.23
N ARG A 166 15.07 -9.10 11.36
CA ARG A 166 16.18 -10.03 11.50
C ARG A 166 17.34 -9.55 10.65
N LEU A 167 18.48 -9.36 11.30
CA LEU A 167 19.75 -9.03 10.66
C LEU A 167 20.75 -10.16 10.89
N PRO A 168 21.64 -10.45 9.92
CA PRO A 168 22.66 -11.47 10.10
C PRO A 168 23.70 -11.02 11.14
N LEU A 169 24.08 -11.94 12.01
CA LEU A 169 25.30 -11.86 12.83
C LEU A 169 26.36 -12.73 12.15
N LEU A 170 27.39 -12.09 11.59
CA LEU A 170 28.53 -12.76 10.94
C LEU A 170 29.64 -13.01 11.98
N GLU A 171 30.47 -14.03 11.77
CA GLU A 171 31.60 -14.36 12.65
C GLU A 171 32.71 -13.29 12.59
N GLU A 172 33.37 -13.06 13.74
CA GLU A 172 34.54 -12.19 13.97
C GLU A 172 34.53 -10.82 13.26
N GLU A 173 34.06 -9.77 13.96
CA GLU A 173 34.27 -8.33 13.64
C GLU A 173 33.72 -7.80 12.30
N HIS A 174 33.22 -8.68 11.43
CA HIS A 174 32.61 -8.37 10.14
C HIS A 174 31.11 -8.10 10.29
N TRP A 175 30.76 -7.05 11.04
CA TRP A 175 29.39 -6.55 11.07
C TRP A 175 28.94 -5.98 9.71
N LEU A 176 27.64 -5.71 9.54
CA LEU A 176 27.02 -5.15 8.33
C LEU A 176 27.76 -3.92 7.78
N ARG A 177 28.69 -4.06 6.81
CA ARG A 177 29.40 -2.92 6.21
C ARG A 177 28.87 -2.58 4.82
N GLY A 178 29.12 -1.35 4.39
CA GLY A 178 28.87 -0.88 3.03
C GLY A 178 27.45 -1.19 2.53
N PRO A 179 27.28 -1.98 1.45
CA PRO A 179 25.96 -2.28 0.88
C PRO A 179 24.98 -2.97 1.83
N ASP A 180 25.47 -3.81 2.74
CA ASP A 180 24.58 -4.51 3.67
C ASP A 180 24.11 -3.58 4.79
N LEU A 181 24.96 -2.67 5.27
CA LEU A 181 24.52 -1.61 6.20
C LEU A 181 23.39 -0.78 5.58
N TYR A 182 23.59 -0.35 4.34
CA TYR A 182 22.63 0.45 3.60
C TYR A 182 21.28 -0.29 3.49
N ARG A 183 21.32 -1.57 3.09
CA ARG A 183 20.11 -2.42 3.01
C ARG A 183 19.38 -2.55 4.35
N ALA A 184 20.11 -2.72 5.47
CA ALA A 184 19.49 -2.76 6.79
C ALA A 184 18.79 -1.44 7.12
N VAL A 185 19.47 -0.30 6.88
CA VAL A 185 18.92 1.03 7.14
C VAL A 185 17.67 1.27 6.29
N CYS A 186 17.67 0.96 4.99
CA CYS A 186 16.47 1.06 4.15
C CYS A 186 15.33 0.17 4.66
N MET A 187 15.64 -1.08 5.03
CA MET A 187 14.64 -2.04 5.49
C MET A 187 14.01 -1.62 6.83
N ILE A 188 14.80 -1.10 7.77
CA ILE A 188 14.32 -0.55 9.04
C ILE A 188 13.44 0.67 8.77
N THR A 189 13.93 1.61 7.97
CA THR A 189 13.21 2.83 7.61
C THR A 189 11.85 2.52 6.99
N TRP A 190 11.81 1.65 5.97
CA TRP A 190 10.56 1.29 5.33
C TRP A 190 9.62 0.52 6.27
N LYS A 191 10.14 -0.34 7.14
CA LYS A 191 9.32 -1.06 8.13
C LYS A 191 8.70 -0.12 9.16
N LEU A 192 9.39 0.96 9.53
CA LEU A 192 8.87 1.98 10.43
C LEU A 192 7.74 2.76 9.76
N VAL A 193 7.92 3.17 8.50
CA VAL A 193 6.94 3.96 7.71
C VAL A 193 5.72 3.11 7.33
N ALA A 194 5.95 2.01 6.61
CA ALA A 194 4.91 1.22 5.96
C ALA A 194 4.37 0.05 6.79
N GLY A 195 5.09 -0.41 7.82
CA GLY A 195 4.64 -1.51 8.70
C GLY A 195 4.04 -2.69 7.93
N GLU A 196 2.80 -3.07 8.27
CA GLU A 196 2.03 -4.10 7.54
C GLU A 196 0.94 -3.55 6.63
N ILE A 197 0.99 -2.26 6.26
CA ILE A 197 -0.06 -1.62 5.44
C ILE A 197 0.36 -1.40 3.98
N SER A 198 1.62 -1.72 3.63
CA SER A 198 2.14 -1.74 2.28
C SER A 198 3.12 -2.92 2.07
N ALA A 199 3.54 -3.12 0.83
CA ALA A 199 4.43 -4.18 0.43
C ALA A 199 5.80 -4.01 1.11
N PRO A 200 6.46 -5.09 1.54
CA PRO A 200 7.80 -5.01 2.10
C PRO A 200 8.81 -4.50 1.05
N LEU A 201 9.87 -3.83 1.51
CA LEU A 201 10.92 -3.26 0.63
C LEU A 201 11.55 -4.35 -0.25
N PHE A 202 11.92 -5.47 0.36
CA PHE A 202 12.47 -6.65 -0.29
C PHE A 202 11.45 -7.81 -0.20
N GLY A 203 10.36 -7.70 -0.95
CA GLY A 203 9.34 -8.74 -1.05
C GLY A 203 9.80 -9.96 -1.86
N PRO A 204 9.14 -11.12 -1.68
CA PRO A 204 9.35 -12.26 -2.59
C PRO A 204 9.04 -11.81 -4.02
N ARG A 205 9.86 -12.24 -4.99
CA ARG A 205 9.55 -12.06 -6.41
C ARG A 205 8.18 -12.68 -6.68
N SER A 206 7.21 -11.86 -7.06
CA SER A 206 5.87 -12.35 -7.41
C SER A 206 5.89 -12.97 -8.81
N ALA A 207 5.08 -14.02 -9.01
CA ALA A 207 4.81 -14.55 -10.35
C ALA A 207 3.88 -13.63 -11.14
N THR A 208 3.21 -12.67 -10.47
CA THR A 208 2.52 -11.53 -11.10
C THR A 208 3.43 -10.31 -11.10
N ARG A 209 3.15 -9.31 -11.94
CA ARG A 209 3.98 -8.11 -12.02
C ARG A 209 3.81 -7.17 -10.81
N ARG A 210 2.91 -7.51 -9.88
CA ARG A 210 2.62 -6.79 -8.62
C ARG A 210 3.21 -7.48 -7.41
N SER A 211 3.70 -6.69 -6.46
CA SER A 211 4.23 -7.23 -5.19
C SER A 211 3.08 -7.60 -4.25
N ASP A 212 3.16 -8.76 -3.61
CA ASP A 212 2.18 -9.15 -2.59
C ASP A 212 2.22 -8.13 -1.44
N GLY A 213 1.05 -7.59 -1.08
CA GLY A 213 0.89 -6.59 -0.04
C GLY A 213 0.93 -5.13 -0.49
N GLU A 214 0.96 -4.82 -1.79
CA GLU A 214 0.80 -3.43 -2.25
C GLU A 214 -0.55 -2.82 -1.79
N PRO A 215 -0.66 -1.49 -1.63
CA PRO A 215 -1.94 -0.81 -1.42
C PRO A 215 -2.82 -0.87 -2.67
N LEU A 216 -4.07 -1.29 -2.52
CA LEU A 216 -5.06 -1.23 -3.60
C LEU A 216 -5.68 0.16 -3.68
N PHE A 217 -5.88 0.68 -4.89
CA PHE A 217 -6.70 1.87 -5.12
C PHE A 217 -7.93 1.50 -5.95
N LEU A 218 -9.11 1.91 -5.48
CA LEU A 218 -10.40 1.71 -6.11
C LEU A 218 -10.96 3.09 -6.49
N PRO A 219 -10.90 3.49 -7.77
CA PRO A 219 -11.32 4.84 -8.20
C PRO A 219 -12.83 5.03 -8.09
N ALA A 220 -13.34 6.26 -8.18
CA ALA A 220 -14.78 6.51 -8.12
C ALA A 220 -15.55 5.87 -9.31
N SER A 221 -14.98 5.90 -10.51
CA SER A 221 -15.61 5.40 -11.75
C SER A 221 -15.48 3.89 -11.96
N ARG A 222 -15.59 3.08 -10.88
CA ARG A 222 -15.42 1.61 -10.91
C ARG A 222 -16.28 0.94 -11.97
N THR A 223 -17.58 1.24 -12.01
CA THR A 223 -18.49 0.68 -13.03
C THR A 223 -17.98 0.94 -14.45
N GLY A 224 -17.58 2.17 -14.76
CA GLY A 224 -17.07 2.53 -16.09
C GLY A 224 -15.81 1.74 -16.48
N PHE A 225 -14.83 1.67 -15.57
CA PHE A 225 -13.62 0.87 -15.80
C PHE A 225 -13.91 -0.63 -15.86
N MET A 226 -14.81 -1.16 -15.04
CA MET A 226 -15.19 -2.57 -15.04
C MET A 226 -15.78 -3.01 -16.39
N LEU A 227 -16.52 -2.12 -17.06
CA LEU A 227 -17.11 -2.39 -18.36
C LEU A 227 -16.12 -2.21 -19.52
N THR A 228 -15.10 -1.37 -19.36
CA THR A 228 -14.20 -0.95 -20.46
C THR A 228 -12.74 -1.36 -20.30
N TYR A 229 -12.32 -1.97 -19.18
CA TYR A 229 -10.91 -2.27 -18.89
C TYR A 229 -10.21 -3.04 -20.02
N ARG A 230 -10.91 -3.94 -20.73
CA ARG A 230 -10.31 -4.68 -21.84
C ARG A 230 -9.83 -3.78 -22.99
N SER A 231 -10.52 -2.67 -23.22
CA SER A 231 -10.14 -1.67 -24.22
C SER A 231 -9.10 -0.69 -23.68
N LEU A 232 -9.14 -0.37 -22.38
CA LEU A 232 -8.25 0.61 -21.74
C LEU A 232 -6.90 0.02 -21.28
N VAL A 233 -6.79 -1.30 -21.20
CA VAL A 233 -5.61 -1.99 -20.68
C VAL A 233 -4.40 -1.88 -21.61
N GLY A 234 -4.61 -1.68 -22.92
CA GLY A 234 -3.51 -1.46 -23.87
C GLY A 234 -2.65 -0.26 -23.47
N ASP A 235 -3.29 0.88 -23.20
CA ASP A 235 -2.63 2.12 -22.75
C ASP A 235 -2.09 1.97 -21.31
N ALA A 236 -2.81 1.27 -20.43
CA ALA A 236 -2.33 1.03 -19.08
C ALA A 236 -1.08 0.13 -19.05
N LEU A 237 -0.94 -0.83 -19.95
CA LEU A 237 0.20 -1.74 -20.01
C LEU A 237 1.45 -1.07 -20.63
N SER A 238 1.29 -0.19 -21.62
CA SER A 238 2.42 0.52 -22.24
C SER A 238 3.14 1.45 -21.25
N LEU A 239 2.39 2.14 -20.39
CA LEU A 239 2.92 2.96 -19.29
C LEU A 239 3.64 2.15 -18.20
N PHE A 240 3.33 0.86 -18.11
CA PHE A 240 3.94 -0.04 -17.13
C PHE A 240 5.33 -0.51 -17.54
N ASP A 241 5.53 -0.79 -18.83
CA ASP A 241 6.85 -1.14 -19.37
C ASP A 241 7.77 0.10 -19.42
N ALA A 242 7.21 1.28 -19.71
CA ALA A 242 7.94 2.56 -19.65
C ALA A 242 8.46 2.91 -18.25
N GLY A 243 7.77 2.47 -17.18
CA GLY A 243 8.18 2.73 -15.79
C GLY A 243 9.44 1.99 -15.32
N LEU A 244 10.07 1.19 -16.18
CA LEU A 244 11.39 0.58 -15.97
C LEU A 244 12.54 1.40 -16.56
N ASP A 245 12.24 2.30 -17.51
CA ASP A 245 13.20 3.19 -18.15
C ASP A 245 12.92 4.64 -17.72
N GLU A 246 13.84 5.26 -16.98
CA GLU A 246 13.69 6.64 -16.47
C GLU A 246 13.55 7.71 -17.58
N GLU A 247 13.69 7.34 -18.85
CA GLU A 247 13.73 8.24 -20.01
C GLU A 247 12.47 8.22 -20.90
N SER A 248 11.52 7.30 -20.72
CA SER A 248 10.33 7.23 -21.59
C SER A 248 9.08 7.86 -20.94
N SER A 249 8.92 9.16 -21.12
CA SER A 249 7.71 9.89 -20.71
C SER A 249 6.54 9.59 -21.66
N THR A 250 5.96 8.39 -21.56
CA THR A 250 4.63 8.16 -22.14
C THR A 250 3.62 8.88 -21.25
N VAL A 251 2.97 9.92 -21.79
CA VAL A 251 1.94 10.67 -21.09
C VAL A 251 0.72 9.77 -20.94
N SER A 252 0.36 9.44 -19.69
CA SER A 252 -0.91 8.76 -19.40
C SER A 252 -2.03 9.78 -19.32
N GLU A 253 -3.17 9.50 -19.93
CA GLU A 253 -4.40 10.24 -19.66
C GLU A 253 -4.99 9.91 -18.27
N PHE A 254 -4.47 8.87 -17.60
CA PHE A 254 -4.93 8.42 -16.29
C PHE A 254 -3.91 8.71 -15.19
N THR A 255 -4.41 8.97 -13.98
CA THR A 255 -3.55 8.96 -12.79
C THR A 255 -3.01 7.55 -12.55
N LEU A 256 -1.82 7.46 -11.94
CA LEU A 256 -1.18 6.18 -11.68
C LEU A 256 -2.05 5.21 -10.84
N PRO A 257 -2.82 5.63 -9.82
CA PRO A 257 -3.74 4.73 -9.13
C PRO A 257 -4.76 4.07 -10.07
N VAL A 258 -5.29 4.80 -11.07
CA VAL A 258 -6.22 4.26 -12.08
C VAL A 258 -5.52 3.27 -13.01
N VAL A 259 -4.32 3.63 -13.50
CA VAL A 259 -3.47 2.74 -14.31
C VAL A 259 -3.22 1.43 -13.57
N ARG A 260 -2.88 1.53 -12.29
CA ARG A 260 -2.68 0.38 -11.40
C ARG A 260 -3.97 -0.42 -11.29
N PHE A 261 -5.12 0.21 -11.00
CA PHE A 261 -6.40 -0.48 -10.91
C PHE A 261 -6.74 -1.29 -12.19
N LEU A 262 -6.56 -0.70 -13.38
CA LEU A 262 -6.79 -1.39 -14.66
C LEU A 262 -5.88 -2.59 -14.86
N GLN A 263 -4.59 -2.46 -14.52
CA GLN A 263 -3.65 -3.58 -14.56
C GLN A 263 -4.05 -4.70 -13.60
N ALA A 264 -4.57 -4.35 -12.42
CA ALA A 264 -5.06 -5.32 -11.45
C ALA A 264 -6.23 -6.14 -12.02
N LEU A 265 -7.16 -5.50 -12.75
CA LEU A 265 -8.27 -6.18 -13.42
C LEU A 265 -7.80 -7.05 -14.60
N ALA A 266 -6.70 -6.68 -15.25
CA ALA A 266 -6.10 -7.41 -16.37
C ALA A 266 -5.32 -8.67 -15.93
N GLU A 267 -4.93 -8.75 -14.66
CA GLU A 267 -4.21 -9.91 -14.12
C GLU A 267 -5.18 -11.05 -13.74
N SER A 268 -4.72 -12.29 -13.94
CA SER A 268 -5.47 -13.48 -13.52
C SER A 268 -5.33 -13.70 -12.02
N GLY A 269 -6.45 -13.67 -11.30
CA GLY A 269 -6.48 -13.84 -9.86
C GLY A 269 -6.38 -15.32 -9.45
N LYS A 270 -5.66 -15.62 -8.37
CA LYS A 270 -5.66 -16.96 -7.74
C LYS A 270 -6.46 -16.95 -6.46
N LYS A 271 -7.53 -17.76 -6.37
CA LYS A 271 -8.39 -17.84 -5.16
C LYS A 271 -7.65 -18.34 -3.91
N ARG A 272 -6.76 -19.32 -4.08
CA ARG A 272 -6.07 -19.97 -2.95
C ARG A 272 -5.13 -18.99 -2.24
N GLY A 273 -5.35 -18.82 -0.93
CA GLY A 273 -4.49 -18.01 -0.06
C GLY A 273 -4.85 -16.53 0.01
N ALA A 274 -5.99 -16.10 -0.54
CA ALA A 274 -6.50 -14.75 -0.35
C ALA A 274 -6.90 -14.53 1.12
N LEU A 275 -6.38 -13.48 1.75
CA LEU A 275 -6.52 -13.21 3.18
C LEU A 275 -7.96 -12.84 3.59
N HIS A 276 -8.66 -12.08 2.73
CA HIS A 276 -9.96 -11.49 3.05
C HIS A 276 -11.11 -12.11 2.23
N ALA A 277 -10.94 -13.35 1.77
CA ALA A 277 -11.91 -14.03 0.91
C ALA A 277 -13.29 -14.16 1.57
N GLU A 278 -13.35 -14.35 2.89
CA GLU A 278 -14.59 -14.41 3.65
C GLU A 278 -15.41 -13.12 3.55
N GLN A 279 -14.76 -11.95 3.57
CA GLN A 279 -15.47 -10.68 3.41
C GLN A 279 -15.97 -10.48 1.97
N GLY A 280 -15.24 -11.00 0.97
CA GLY A 280 -15.72 -11.05 -0.41
C GLY A 280 -16.94 -11.94 -0.59
N VAL A 281 -16.97 -13.10 0.07
CA VAL A 281 -18.16 -14.00 0.09
C VAL A 281 -19.33 -13.34 0.81
N TRP A 282 -19.08 -12.62 1.91
CA TRP A 282 -20.11 -11.89 2.62
C TRP A 282 -20.73 -10.79 1.75
N LEU A 283 -19.92 -10.03 1.00
CA LEU A 283 -20.42 -9.03 0.04
C LEU A 283 -21.29 -9.66 -1.06
N GLU A 284 -20.90 -10.83 -1.57
CA GLU A 284 -21.68 -11.59 -2.54
C GLU A 284 -23.06 -11.99 -1.98
N GLN A 285 -23.09 -12.48 -0.75
CA GLN A 285 -24.31 -12.93 -0.08
C GLN A 285 -25.22 -11.78 0.33
N GLU A 286 -24.67 -10.67 0.84
CA GLU A 286 -25.47 -9.61 1.45
C GLU A 286 -25.84 -8.49 0.48
N LEU A 287 -24.92 -8.07 -0.41
CA LEU A 287 -25.16 -7.00 -1.36
C LEU A 287 -25.49 -7.50 -2.77
N LEU A 288 -24.70 -8.44 -3.30
CA LEU A 288 -24.86 -8.84 -4.71
C LEU A 288 -26.03 -9.80 -4.93
N LYS A 289 -26.29 -10.70 -3.98
CA LYS A 289 -27.25 -11.82 -4.14
C LYS A 289 -26.87 -12.72 -5.32
N GLY A 290 -25.57 -13.00 -5.42
CA GLY A 290 -24.97 -13.82 -6.46
C GLY A 290 -23.44 -13.76 -6.40
N GLN A 291 -22.77 -14.49 -7.30
CA GLN A 291 -21.33 -14.66 -7.31
C GLN A 291 -20.67 -13.96 -8.49
N VAL A 292 -19.45 -13.48 -8.26
CA VAL A 292 -18.55 -12.96 -9.29
C VAL A 292 -17.58 -14.06 -9.71
N GLU A 293 -17.58 -14.37 -11.00
CA GLU A 293 -16.69 -15.35 -11.61
C GLU A 293 -15.72 -14.67 -12.59
N GLN A 294 -14.43 -14.99 -12.45
CA GLN A 294 -13.41 -14.65 -13.43
C GLN A 294 -13.23 -15.86 -14.36
N SER A 295 -13.19 -15.64 -15.67
CA SER A 295 -12.83 -16.64 -16.67
C SER A 295 -11.76 -16.11 -17.58
N ILE A 296 -10.82 -16.98 -17.92
CA ILE A 296 -9.66 -16.64 -18.75
C ILE A 296 -9.90 -17.24 -20.13
N HIS A 297 -10.36 -16.40 -21.05
CA HIS A 297 -10.50 -16.73 -22.46
C HIS A 297 -9.68 -15.71 -23.26
N GLY A 298 -8.50 -16.12 -23.72
CA GLY A 298 -7.54 -15.25 -24.41
C GLY A 298 -6.58 -14.51 -23.47
N ALA A 299 -6.03 -13.38 -23.94
CA ALA A 299 -4.95 -12.65 -23.27
C ALA A 299 -5.37 -11.92 -21.98
N LEU A 300 -6.64 -11.53 -21.88
CA LEU A 300 -7.18 -10.80 -20.73
C LEU A 300 -8.31 -11.61 -20.07
N PRO A 301 -8.42 -11.57 -18.73
CA PRO A 301 -9.54 -12.18 -18.02
C PRO A 301 -10.86 -11.50 -18.40
N SER A 302 -11.96 -12.19 -18.12
CA SER A 302 -13.33 -11.74 -18.32
C SER A 302 -14.14 -12.01 -17.05
N TYR A 303 -15.02 -11.09 -16.68
CA TYR A 303 -15.77 -11.17 -15.44
C TYR A 303 -17.25 -11.39 -15.75
N HIS A 304 -17.87 -12.26 -14.96
CA HIS A 304 -19.26 -12.65 -15.12
C HIS A 304 -19.96 -12.69 -13.77
N TYR A 305 -21.25 -12.43 -13.79
CA TYR A 305 -22.10 -12.50 -12.61
C TYR A 305 -23.04 -13.70 -12.74
N VAL A 306 -23.19 -14.45 -11.66
CA VAL A 306 -24.12 -15.56 -11.56
C VAL A 306 -25.05 -15.27 -10.38
N ALA A 307 -26.31 -14.94 -10.66
CA ALA A 307 -27.31 -14.66 -9.63
C ALA A 307 -27.57 -15.88 -8.74
N GLU A 308 -28.10 -15.67 -7.54
CA GLU A 308 -28.60 -16.76 -6.69
C GLU A 308 -29.91 -17.34 -7.26
N GLY A 309 -30.03 -18.67 -7.34
CA GLY A 309 -31.24 -19.35 -7.82
C GLY A 309 -31.01 -20.64 -8.62
N ARG A 310 -32.06 -21.46 -8.79
CA ARG A 310 -31.97 -22.77 -9.45
C ARG A 310 -31.76 -22.72 -10.98
N ASN A 311 -32.00 -21.57 -11.63
CA ASN A 311 -31.87 -21.38 -13.09
C ASN A 311 -30.98 -20.18 -13.45
N SER A 312 -29.99 -19.89 -12.61
CA SER A 312 -29.16 -18.70 -12.77
C SER A 312 -28.31 -18.75 -14.02
N ARG A 313 -28.51 -17.75 -14.90
CA ARG A 313 -27.68 -17.57 -16.09
C ARG A 313 -26.42 -16.83 -15.71
N ARG A 314 -25.32 -17.21 -16.36
CA ARG A 314 -24.07 -16.47 -16.30
C ARG A 314 -24.19 -15.23 -17.19
N LEU A 315 -24.13 -14.06 -16.57
CA LEU A 315 -24.28 -12.77 -17.24
C LEU A 315 -22.91 -12.10 -17.42
N PRO A 316 -22.58 -11.60 -18.63
CA PRO A 316 -21.44 -10.72 -18.80
C PRO A 316 -21.71 -9.37 -18.10
N MET A 317 -20.66 -8.69 -17.64
CA MET A 317 -20.78 -7.46 -16.83
C MET A 317 -21.64 -6.36 -17.46
N TYR A 318 -21.64 -6.21 -18.79
CA TYR A 318 -22.45 -5.17 -19.45
C TYR A 318 -23.97 -5.44 -19.42
N LEU A 319 -24.39 -6.65 -19.03
CA LEU A 319 -25.81 -7.02 -18.82
C LEU A 319 -26.18 -7.10 -17.34
N THR A 320 -25.31 -6.68 -16.42
CA THR A 320 -25.59 -6.67 -14.98
C THR A 320 -26.06 -5.29 -14.51
N SER A 321 -26.58 -5.22 -13.29
CA SER A 321 -26.92 -3.93 -12.68
C SER A 321 -25.65 -3.13 -12.33
N SER A 322 -25.78 -1.80 -12.24
CA SER A 322 -24.67 -0.93 -11.81
C SER A 322 -24.08 -1.37 -10.47
N LEU A 323 -24.92 -1.76 -9.50
CA LEU A 323 -24.49 -2.32 -8.22
C LEU A 323 -23.53 -3.51 -8.37
N VAL A 324 -23.83 -4.43 -9.29
CA VAL A 324 -23.00 -5.61 -9.54
C VAL A 324 -21.66 -5.20 -10.15
N ALA A 325 -21.68 -4.35 -11.17
CA ALA A 325 -20.47 -3.86 -11.81
C ALA A 325 -19.58 -3.05 -10.84
N GLU A 326 -20.19 -2.25 -9.98
CA GLU A 326 -19.54 -1.40 -8.97
C GLU A 326 -18.79 -2.22 -7.91
N LEU A 327 -19.42 -3.28 -7.40
CA LEU A 327 -18.88 -4.15 -6.35
C LEU A 327 -17.96 -5.24 -6.88
N THR A 328 -18.03 -5.58 -8.17
CA THR A 328 -17.23 -6.65 -8.78
C THR A 328 -15.73 -6.50 -8.52
N PRO A 329 -15.10 -5.33 -8.72
CA PRO A 329 -13.68 -5.14 -8.39
C PRO A 329 -13.38 -5.41 -6.91
N ILE A 330 -14.23 -4.94 -5.99
CA ILE A 330 -14.05 -5.11 -4.54
C ILE A 330 -14.08 -6.59 -4.19
N VAL A 331 -15.14 -7.29 -4.60
CA VAL A 331 -15.31 -8.72 -4.36
C VAL A 331 -14.17 -9.52 -4.99
N HIS A 332 -13.78 -9.18 -6.22
CA HIS A 332 -12.70 -9.86 -6.91
C HIS A 332 -11.38 -9.74 -6.14
N PHE A 333 -10.96 -8.53 -5.78
CA PHE A 333 -9.66 -8.32 -5.12
C PHE A 333 -9.61 -8.86 -3.69
N LEU A 334 -10.73 -8.98 -2.99
CA LEU A 334 -10.79 -9.65 -1.69
C LEU A 334 -10.65 -11.17 -1.80
N LYS A 335 -11.16 -11.76 -2.90
CA LYS A 335 -11.20 -13.22 -3.11
C LYS A 335 -10.00 -13.79 -3.85
N HIS A 336 -9.06 -12.97 -4.34
CA HIS A 336 -7.96 -13.42 -5.19
C HIS A 336 -6.62 -12.79 -4.78
N LYS A 337 -5.52 -13.51 -5.06
CA LYS A 337 -4.14 -13.00 -4.98
C LYS A 337 -3.80 -12.12 -6.21
N PRO A 338 -2.85 -11.16 -6.09
CA PRO A 338 -2.07 -10.83 -4.89
C PRO A 338 -2.95 -10.23 -3.79
N THR A 339 -2.53 -10.39 -2.53
CA THR A 339 -3.24 -9.81 -1.39
C THR A 339 -2.83 -8.37 -1.19
N TYR A 340 -3.78 -7.54 -0.79
CA TYR A 340 -3.56 -6.14 -0.51
C TYR A 340 -3.49 -5.93 1.00
N ARG A 341 -2.58 -5.05 1.44
CA ARG A 341 -2.39 -4.74 2.87
C ARG A 341 -3.12 -3.48 3.32
N SER A 342 -3.66 -2.72 2.38
CA SER A 342 -4.55 -1.59 2.60
C SER A 342 -5.39 -1.34 1.35
N ILE A 343 -6.55 -0.72 1.52
CA ILE A 343 -7.42 -0.31 0.42
C ILE A 343 -7.68 1.20 0.52
N PHE A 344 -7.48 1.88 -0.59
CA PHE A 344 -7.95 3.22 -0.86
C PHE A 344 -9.20 3.10 -1.74
N ILE A 345 -10.32 3.67 -1.31
CA ILE A 345 -11.58 3.61 -2.04
C ILE A 345 -12.24 4.97 -2.16
N GLU A 346 -12.49 5.40 -3.39
CA GLU A 346 -13.19 6.66 -3.62
C GLU A 346 -14.69 6.43 -3.73
N GLU A 347 -15.47 7.22 -3.00
CA GLU A 347 -16.93 7.20 -3.03
C GLU A 347 -17.50 5.75 -2.98
N PRO A 348 -17.22 4.98 -1.93
CA PRO A 348 -17.73 3.61 -1.78
C PRO A 348 -19.27 3.51 -1.85
N GLU A 349 -19.97 4.62 -1.60
CA GLU A 349 -21.41 4.78 -1.70
C GLU A 349 -21.96 5.03 -3.11
N ALA A 350 -21.08 5.34 -4.08
CA ALA A 350 -21.49 5.71 -5.42
C ALA A 350 -22.33 4.60 -6.08
N HIS A 351 -23.41 5.00 -6.75
CA HIS A 351 -24.35 4.09 -7.42
C HIS A 351 -25.07 3.07 -6.50
N LEU A 352 -24.96 3.20 -5.17
CA LEU A 352 -25.66 2.36 -4.20
C LEU A 352 -26.96 3.02 -3.72
N HIS A 353 -28.03 2.24 -3.59
CA HIS A 353 -29.25 2.68 -2.92
C HIS A 353 -29.05 2.71 -1.38
N PRO A 354 -29.85 3.47 -0.59
CA PRO A 354 -29.58 3.70 0.83
C PRO A 354 -29.40 2.43 1.69
N LYS A 355 -30.15 1.37 1.42
CA LYS A 355 -29.96 0.07 2.11
C LYS A 355 -28.60 -0.55 1.80
N ALA A 356 -28.15 -0.50 0.56
CA ALA A 356 -26.83 -0.98 0.16
C ALA A 356 -25.68 -0.11 0.69
N GLN A 357 -25.87 1.21 0.82
CA GLN A 357 -24.88 2.10 1.46
C GLN A 357 -24.60 1.69 2.91
N ARG A 358 -25.66 1.39 3.70
CA ARG A 358 -25.49 0.88 5.08
C ARG A 358 -24.76 -0.48 5.13
N LEU A 359 -25.00 -1.33 4.14
CA LEU A 359 -24.30 -2.61 4.03
C LEU A 359 -22.84 -2.42 3.61
N MET A 360 -22.56 -1.45 2.73
CA MET A 360 -21.21 -1.07 2.33
C MET A 360 -20.43 -0.52 3.53
N ALA A 361 -20.98 0.41 4.30
CA ALA A 361 -20.35 0.92 5.52
C ALA A 361 -20.00 -0.22 6.50
N ARG A 362 -20.91 -1.18 6.67
CA ARG A 362 -20.66 -2.40 7.46
C ARG A 362 -19.54 -3.25 6.86
N ALA A 363 -19.47 -3.38 5.54
CA ALA A 363 -18.38 -4.09 4.86
C ALA A 363 -17.02 -3.45 5.17
N LEU A 364 -16.92 -2.12 5.07
CA LEU A 364 -15.69 -1.39 5.37
C LEU A 364 -15.25 -1.61 6.82
N VAL A 365 -16.17 -1.52 7.78
CA VAL A 365 -15.86 -1.79 9.20
C VAL A 365 -15.44 -3.24 9.42
N ARG A 366 -16.08 -4.22 8.76
CA ARG A 366 -15.68 -5.62 8.82
C ARG A 366 -14.26 -5.83 8.30
N LEU A 367 -13.90 -5.20 7.18
CA LEU A 367 -12.55 -5.27 6.62
C LEU A 367 -11.50 -4.69 7.58
N VAL A 368 -11.79 -3.53 8.19
CA VAL A 368 -10.90 -2.91 9.19
C VAL A 368 -10.72 -3.81 10.41
N ASN A 369 -11.79 -4.42 10.91
CA ASN A 369 -11.75 -5.35 12.03
C ASN A 369 -11.01 -6.65 11.69
N ASP A 370 -11.05 -7.07 10.43
CA ASP A 370 -10.28 -8.19 9.87
C ASP A 370 -8.79 -7.83 9.61
N GLY A 371 -8.37 -6.63 10.02
CA GLY A 371 -6.99 -6.18 9.90
C GLY A 371 -6.63 -5.64 8.51
N LEU A 372 -7.60 -5.20 7.70
CA LEU A 372 -7.35 -4.51 6.44
C LEU A 372 -7.67 -3.01 6.58
N PRO A 373 -6.65 -2.14 6.73
CA PRO A 373 -6.86 -0.71 6.76
C PRO A 373 -7.56 -0.17 5.52
N ILE A 374 -8.53 0.71 5.74
CA ILE A 374 -9.33 1.37 4.71
C ILE A 374 -9.13 2.88 4.80
N ILE A 375 -8.80 3.47 3.67
CA ILE A 375 -8.77 4.90 3.46
C ILE A 375 -9.87 5.20 2.43
N ALA A 376 -10.85 6.01 2.77
CA ALA A 376 -11.97 6.29 1.88
C ALA A 376 -12.20 7.79 1.67
N THR A 377 -12.63 8.17 0.47
CA THR A 377 -13.21 9.49 0.22
C THR A 377 -14.71 9.34 0.10
N THR A 378 -15.47 10.29 0.63
CA THR A 378 -16.94 10.29 0.55
C THR A 378 -17.46 11.72 0.47
N HIS A 379 -18.55 11.90 -0.27
CA HIS A 379 -19.34 13.13 -0.26
C HIS A 379 -20.61 12.97 0.59
N GLY A 380 -20.96 11.74 0.95
CA GLY A 380 -22.18 11.43 1.67
C GLY A 380 -22.00 11.60 3.18
N ASP A 381 -22.63 12.62 3.74
CA ASP A 381 -22.86 12.73 5.18
C ASP A 381 -23.54 11.46 5.74
N THR A 382 -24.30 10.76 4.88
CA THR A 382 -25.17 9.62 5.23
C THR A 382 -24.48 8.26 5.27
N LEU A 383 -23.24 8.10 4.79
CA LEU A 383 -22.62 6.77 4.73
C LEU A 383 -22.25 6.23 6.12
N PHE A 384 -21.92 7.12 7.05
CA PHE A 384 -21.47 6.80 8.41
C PHE A 384 -22.31 7.44 9.52
N GLN A 385 -23.45 8.04 9.18
CA GLN A 385 -24.55 8.37 10.10
C GLN A 385 -25.45 7.15 10.27
#